data_AF-B6B4F5-F1
#
_entry.id   AF-B6B4F5-F1
#
_cell.length_a   1.000
_cell.length_b   1.000
_cell.length_c   1.000
_cell.angle_alpha   90.00
_cell.angle_beta   90.00
_cell.angle_gamma   90.00
#
_symmetry.space_group_name_H-M   'P 1'
#
loop_
_entity.id
_entity.type
_entity.pdbx_description
1 polymer ?
#
loop_
_entity_poly.entity_id
_entity_poly.type
_entity_poly.pdbx_seq_one_letter_code
_entity_poly.pdbx_strand_id
1 'polypeptide(L)'
;DLRPLLHTKLNETLRLDDAESCSESPVLHRPARTVPYKSWVGGGERPEFIRQTQLIAQIWAGLDVKTQSTVDAQHNHFTVLDGLCLPESNITRALLE
;
A
#
# COMPACT_ATOMS: atom_id res chain seq x y z
N ASP A 1 7.20 -0.93 -3.44
CA ASP A 1 8.58 -0.95 -3.97
C ASP A 1 8.92 -2.40 -4.25
N LEU A 2 9.09 -2.75 -5.51
CA LEU A 2 9.39 -4.11 -5.95
C LEU A 2 10.89 -4.40 -5.99
N ARG A 3 11.75 -3.37 -5.95
CA ARG A 3 13.22 -3.55 -6.03
C ARG A 3 13.76 -4.54 -4.98
N PRO A 4 13.27 -4.56 -3.72
CA PRO A 4 13.70 -5.57 -2.75
C PRO A 4 13.41 -7.02 -3.16
N LEU A 5 12.39 -7.26 -4.00
CA LEU A 5 12.02 -8.61 -4.45
C LEU A 5 13.09 -9.24 -5.32
N LEU A 6 13.89 -8.44 -6.04
CA LEU A 6 15.03 -8.89 -6.85
C LEU A 6 16.02 -9.76 -6.05
N HIS A 7 16.09 -9.55 -4.73
CA HIS A 7 17.01 -10.23 -3.82
C HIS A 7 16.36 -11.38 -3.04
N THR A 8 15.17 -11.82 -3.45
CA THR A 8 14.43 -12.89 -2.78
C THR A 8 14.26 -14.09 -3.70
N LYS A 9 14.07 -15.29 -3.13
CA LYS A 9 13.72 -16.51 -3.89
C LYS A 9 12.45 -16.35 -4.73
N LEU A 10 11.56 -15.43 -4.37
CA LEU A 10 10.35 -15.14 -5.15
C LEU A 10 10.69 -14.65 -6.56
N ASN A 11 11.87 -14.05 -6.78
CA ASN A 11 12.27 -13.60 -8.11
C ASN A 11 12.58 -14.74 -9.09
N GLU A 12 12.83 -15.96 -8.62
CA GLU A 12 12.94 -17.14 -9.49
C GLU A 12 11.62 -17.36 -10.27
N THR A 13 10.50 -17.00 -9.65
CA THR A 13 9.15 -17.03 -10.25
C THR A 13 8.82 -15.74 -10.98
N LEU A 14 9.01 -14.58 -10.33
CA LEU A 14 8.58 -13.28 -10.89
C LEU A 14 9.47 -12.81 -12.05
N ARG A 15 10.76 -13.21 -12.05
CA ARG A 15 11.77 -12.85 -13.06
C ARG A 15 11.86 -11.36 -13.34
N LEU A 16 11.67 -10.53 -12.31
CA LEU A 16 11.82 -9.09 -12.41
C LEU A 16 13.27 -8.75 -12.71
N ASP A 17 13.45 -7.81 -13.63
CA ASP A 17 14.70 -7.07 -13.77
C ASP A 17 14.63 -5.69 -13.06
N ASP A 18 15.74 -4.95 -13.08
CA ASP A 18 15.84 -3.65 -12.43
C ASP A 18 14.86 -2.63 -13.03
N ALA A 19 14.72 -2.63 -14.37
CA ALA A 19 13.87 -1.70 -15.09
C ALA A 19 12.39 -1.95 -14.78
N GLU A 20 11.95 -3.21 -14.84
CA GLU A 20 10.59 -3.63 -14.49
C GLU A 20 10.30 -3.36 -13.02
N SER A 21 11.22 -3.68 -12.11
CA SER A 21 11.01 -3.44 -10.68
C SER A 21 10.84 -1.94 -10.37
N CYS A 22 11.47 -1.06 -11.16
CA CYS A 22 11.30 0.38 -11.06
C CYS A 22 9.99 0.85 -11.69
N SER A 23 9.69 0.45 -12.93
CA SER A 23 8.48 0.88 -13.65
C SER A 23 7.21 0.39 -13.00
N GLU A 24 7.22 -0.81 -12.43
CA GLU A 24 6.07 -1.43 -11.76
C GLU A 24 6.00 -1.14 -10.26
N SER A 25 6.79 -0.18 -9.76
CA SER A 25 6.73 0.28 -8.36
C SER A 25 5.88 1.53 -8.21
N PRO A 26 4.61 1.45 -7.73
CA PRO A 26 3.72 2.62 -7.56
C PRO A 26 4.35 3.76 -6.75
N VAL A 27 5.16 3.39 -5.77
CA VAL A 27 5.84 4.31 -4.86
C VAL A 27 6.90 5.19 -5.53
N LEU A 28 7.40 4.81 -6.72
CA LEU A 28 8.36 5.60 -7.49
C LEU A 28 7.68 6.56 -8.48
N HIS A 29 6.36 6.43 -8.66
CA HIS A 29 5.58 7.29 -9.53
C HIS A 29 5.15 8.56 -8.81
N ARG A 30 4.83 9.58 -9.61
CA ARG A 30 4.16 10.78 -9.13
C ARG A 30 2.64 10.59 -9.20
N PRO A 31 1.87 11.10 -8.22
CA PRO A 31 0.43 11.13 -8.30
C PRO A 31 -0.02 11.84 -9.59
N ALA A 32 -0.91 11.22 -10.36
CA ALA A 32 -1.41 11.82 -11.60
C ALA A 32 -2.31 13.05 -11.35
N ARG A 33 -2.91 13.12 -10.15
CA ARG A 33 -3.78 14.21 -9.69
C ARG A 33 -3.60 14.41 -8.20
N THR A 34 -3.85 15.64 -7.74
CA THR A 34 -3.88 15.98 -6.32
C THR A 34 -5.21 15.58 -5.70
N VAL A 35 -5.40 14.29 -5.49
CA VAL A 35 -6.55 13.73 -4.74
C VAL A 35 -6.05 13.12 -3.43
N PRO A 36 -6.83 13.20 -2.34
CA PRO A 36 -6.46 12.55 -1.09
C PRO A 36 -6.19 11.05 -1.32
N TYR A 37 -5.08 10.56 -0.77
CA TYR A 37 -4.66 9.17 -0.87
C TYR A 37 -4.65 8.53 0.52
N LYS A 38 -5.35 7.41 0.68
CA LYS A 38 -5.37 6.64 1.94
C LYS A 38 -4.90 5.23 1.64
N SER A 39 -3.78 4.82 2.22
CA SER A 39 -3.32 3.43 2.19
C SER A 39 -3.79 2.68 3.44
N TRP A 40 -4.19 1.42 3.28
CA TRP A 40 -4.83 0.63 4.33
C TRP A 40 -4.27 -0.79 4.36
N VAL A 41 -3.94 -1.27 5.55
CA VAL A 41 -3.40 -2.63 5.77
C VAL A 41 -3.90 -3.17 7.11
N GLY A 42 -4.16 -4.47 7.19
CA GLY A 42 -4.50 -5.09 8.47
C GLY A 42 -3.27 -5.19 9.39
N GLY A 43 -3.43 -5.03 10.70
CA GLY A 43 -2.29 -5.15 11.63
C GLY A 43 -1.80 -6.59 11.87
N GLY A 44 -2.58 -7.60 11.47
CA GLY A 44 -2.19 -9.01 11.47
C GLY A 44 -1.42 -9.44 10.21
N GLU A 45 -1.01 -8.49 9.37
CA GLU A 45 -0.30 -8.73 8.13
C GLU A 45 1.20 -8.96 8.30
N ARG A 46 1.84 -9.47 7.24
CA ARG A 46 3.31 -9.61 7.23
C ARG A 46 3.97 -8.23 7.32
N PRO A 47 5.13 -8.11 7.99
CA PRO A 47 5.83 -6.82 8.14
C PRO A 47 6.08 -6.09 6.82
N GLU A 48 6.32 -6.82 5.73
CA GLU A 48 6.55 -6.21 4.42
C GLU A 48 5.31 -5.54 3.84
N PHE A 49 4.10 -6.07 4.06
CA PHE A 49 2.85 -5.41 3.63
C PHE A 49 2.62 -4.12 4.42
N ILE A 50 2.90 -4.14 5.73
CA ILE A 50 2.81 -2.95 6.58
C ILE A 50 3.82 -1.90 6.11
N ARG A 51 5.08 -2.30 5.90
CA ARG A 51 6.14 -1.41 5.41
C ARG A 51 5.79 -0.80 4.05
N GLN A 52 5.32 -1.58 3.08
CA GLN A 52 4.96 -1.06 1.75
C GLN A 52 3.79 -0.08 1.80
N THR A 53 2.78 -0.38 2.62
CA THR A 53 1.60 0.48 2.83
C THR A 53 1.99 1.84 3.39
N GLN A 54 2.90 1.86 4.37
CA GLN A 54 3.41 3.08 4.97
C GLN A 54 4.33 3.85 4.00
N LEU A 55 5.18 3.14 3.26
CA LEU A 55 6.19 3.72 2.38
C LEU A 55 5.58 4.59 1.28
N ILE A 56 4.52 4.13 0.61
CA ILE A 56 3.89 4.91 -0.46
C ILE A 56 3.24 6.19 0.08
N ALA A 57 2.55 6.11 1.21
CA ALA A 57 1.96 7.29 1.85
C ALA A 57 3.04 8.31 2.26
N GLN A 58 4.18 7.84 2.78
CA GLN A 58 5.31 8.70 3.15
C GLN A 58 5.95 9.40 1.95
N ILE A 59 6.23 8.67 0.86
CA ILE A 59 6.86 9.27 -0.31
C ILE A 59 5.92 10.25 -0.99
N TRP A 60 4.64 9.90 -1.13
CA TRP A 60 3.66 10.78 -1.78
C TRP A 60 3.26 11.98 -0.92
N ALA A 61 3.47 11.95 0.41
CA ALA A 61 3.30 13.13 1.27
C ALA A 61 4.21 14.29 0.85
N GLY A 62 5.40 13.99 0.31
CA GLY A 62 6.34 15.00 -0.20
C GLY A 62 6.02 15.49 -1.61
N LEU A 63 4.92 15.05 -2.23
CA LEU A 63 4.53 15.36 -3.61
C LEU A 63 3.22 16.16 -3.68
N ASP A 64 2.96 17.00 -2.68
CA ASP A 64 1.77 17.85 -2.55
C ASP A 64 0.43 17.10 -2.58
N VAL A 65 0.43 15.82 -2.18
CA VAL A 65 -0.78 15.01 -1.99
C VAL A 65 -1.03 14.78 -0.51
N LYS A 66 -2.27 15.00 -0.07
CA LYS A 66 -2.70 14.62 1.28
C LYS A 66 -2.71 13.09 1.36
N THR A 67 -1.77 12.52 2.11
CA THR A 67 -1.67 11.08 2.32
C THR A 67 -2.02 10.70 3.76
N GLN A 68 -2.57 9.49 3.92
CA GLN A 68 -2.76 8.85 5.22
C GLN A 68 -2.45 7.35 5.07
N SER A 69 -1.82 6.75 6.08
CA SER A 69 -1.65 5.31 6.17
C SER A 69 -2.30 4.80 7.44
N THR A 70 -3.12 3.76 7.31
CA THR A 70 -3.82 3.11 8.43
C THR A 70 -3.39 1.66 8.54
N VAL A 71 -2.99 1.26 9.76
CA VAL A 71 -2.84 -0.13 10.16
C VAL A 71 -4.06 -0.51 11.00
N ASP A 72 -4.90 -1.39 10.47
CA ASP A 72 -6.25 -1.65 10.97
C ASP A 72 -6.31 -2.89 11.85
N ALA A 73 -6.48 -2.64 13.15
CA ALA A 73 -6.67 -3.63 14.20
C ALA A 73 -5.73 -4.85 14.04
N GLN A 74 -6.26 -6.06 14.20
CA GLN A 74 -5.55 -7.32 13.94
C GLN A 74 -6.11 -8.02 12.69
N HIS A 75 -6.69 -7.24 11.76
CA HIS A 75 -7.14 -7.80 10.48
C HIS A 75 -5.95 -8.40 9.72
N ASN A 76 -6.20 -9.49 9.00
CA ASN A 76 -5.22 -10.09 8.09
C ASN A 76 -5.57 -9.73 6.64
N HIS A 77 -4.80 -10.27 5.68
CA HIS A 77 -4.96 -10.01 4.25
C HIS A 77 -6.37 -10.23 3.70
N PHE A 78 -7.13 -11.15 4.30
CA PHE A 78 -8.45 -11.52 3.84
C PHE A 78 -9.53 -10.71 4.58
N THR A 79 -9.39 -10.55 5.89
CA THR A 79 -10.43 -9.94 6.73
C THR A 79 -10.39 -8.41 6.74
N VAL A 80 -9.32 -7.78 6.24
CA VAL A 80 -9.23 -6.31 6.18
C VAL A 80 -10.31 -5.68 5.30
N LEU A 81 -10.82 -6.43 4.31
CA LEU A 81 -11.87 -5.95 3.42
C LEU A 81 -13.28 -6.12 3.99
N ASP A 82 -13.47 -6.93 5.04
CA ASP A 82 -14.79 -7.17 5.64
C ASP A 82 -15.44 -5.88 6.11
N GLY A 83 -14.63 -4.91 6.55
CA GLY A 83 -15.10 -3.58 6.93
C GLY A 83 -15.83 -2.85 5.80
N LEU A 84 -15.47 -3.06 4.52
CA LEU A 84 -16.12 -2.40 3.38
C LEU A 84 -17.59 -2.81 3.22
N CYS A 85 -17.98 -3.96 3.78
CA CYS A 85 -19.38 -4.41 3.79
C CYS A 85 -20.24 -3.71 4.85
N LEU A 86 -19.62 -2.92 5.74
CA LEU A 86 -20.28 -2.25 6.86
C LEU A 86 -20.20 -0.73 6.70
N PRO A 87 -21.33 0.00 6.65
CA PRO A 87 -21.33 1.46 6.45
C PRO A 87 -20.56 2.24 7.53
N GLU A 88 -20.60 1.76 8.77
CA GLU A 88 -20.03 2.44 9.93
C GLU A 88 -18.56 2.06 10.20
N SER A 89 -17.97 1.18 9.38
CA SER A 89 -16.57 0.80 9.59
C SER A 89 -15.62 1.94 9.25
N ASN A 90 -14.43 1.90 9.85
CA ASN A 90 -13.41 2.92 9.60
C ASN A 90 -12.96 2.93 8.13
N ILE A 91 -12.82 1.76 7.49
CA ILE A 91 -12.39 1.67 6.08
C ILE A 91 -13.47 2.21 5.12
N THR A 92 -14.76 1.96 5.39
CA THR A 92 -15.86 2.51 4.58
C THR A 92 -15.96 4.02 4.72
N ARG A 93 -15.91 4.54 5.95
CA ARG A 93 -15.91 5.99 6.19
C ARG A 93 -14.70 6.66 5.55
N ALA A 94 -13.52 6.07 5.70
CA ALA A 94 -12.30 6.57 5.08
C ALA A 94 -12.37 6.61 3.54
N LEU A 95 -13.11 5.71 2.90
CA LEU A 95 -13.30 5.74 1.45
C LEU A 95 -14.18 6.91 0.97
N LEU A 96 -15.16 7.32 1.78
CA LEU A 96 -16.14 8.34 1.43
C LEU A 96 -15.71 9.78 1.76
N GLU A 97 -14.71 9.93 2.63
CA GLU A 97 -14.09 11.20 3.04
C GLU A 97 -12.94 11.65 2.15
#